data_AF-A0A9E1PZ60-F1
#
_entry.id   AF-A0A9E1PZ60-F1
#
_cell.length_a   1.000
_cell.length_b   1.000
_cell.length_c   1.000
_cell.angle_alpha   90.00
_cell.angle_beta   90.00
_cell.angle_gamma   90.00
#
_symmetry.space_group_name_H-M   'P 1'
#
loop_
_entity.id
_entity.type
_entity.pdbx_description
1 polymer ?
#
loop_
_entity_poly.entity_id
_entity_poly.type
_entity_poly.pdbx_seq_one_letter_code
_entity_poly.pdbx_strand_id
1 'polypeptide(L)' 'MSKSEAYEKGGEIRRKLMGDEMADDIANTVYDDPIMKKFGDYAREAVFGLLWTRPGLDHKTRALICVISDT' A
#
# COMPACT_ATOMS: atom_id res chain seq x y z
N MET A 1 -9.71 17.30 -4.40
CA MET A 1 -8.61 16.93 -5.31
C MET A 1 -8.95 15.60 -5.93
N SER A 2 -8.85 15.46 -7.25
CA SER A 2 -8.88 14.12 -7.87
C SER A 2 -7.70 13.32 -7.32
N LYS A 3 -7.92 12.04 -7.06
CA LYS A 3 -6.84 11.14 -6.65
C LYS A 3 -5.88 10.96 -7.84
N SER A 4 -4.58 10.82 -7.57
CA SER A 4 -3.58 10.63 -8.63
C SER A 4 -3.67 9.22 -9.22
N GLU A 5 -3.15 9.01 -10.43
CA GLU A 5 -3.05 7.67 -11.03
C GLU A 5 -2.26 6.70 -10.12
N ALA A 6 -1.24 7.21 -9.43
CA ALA A 6 -0.47 6.43 -8.46
C ALA A 6 -1.33 6.02 -7.26
N TYR A 7 -2.22 6.88 -6.78
CA TYR A 7 -3.14 6.53 -5.69
C TYR A 7 -4.08 5.38 -6.10
N GLU A 8 -4.63 5.41 -7.33
CA GLU A 8 -5.53 4.36 -7.84
C GLU A 8 -4.79 3.03 -7.98
N LYS A 9 -3.65 3.03 -8.68
CA LYS A 9 -2.79 1.83 -8.80
C LYS A 9 -2.35 1.30 -7.44
N GLY A 10 -2.08 2.19 -6.49
CA GLY A 10 -1.72 1.82 -5.13
C GLY A 10 -2.83 1.09 -4.40
N GLY A 11 -4.09 1.44 -4.65
CA GLY A 11 -5.25 0.71 -4.15
C GLY A 11 -5.28 -0.73 -4.68
N GLU A 12 -5.10 -0.91 -5.98
CA GLU A 12 -5.07 -2.23 -6.63
C GLU A 12 -3.92 -3.11 -6.13
N ILE A 13 -2.71 -2.56 -6.06
CA ILE A 13 -1.51 -3.28 -5.59
C ILE A 13 -1.65 -3.68 -4.13
N ARG A 14 -2.18 -2.79 -3.27
CA ARG A 14 -2.40 -3.11 -1.86
C ARG A 14 -3.35 -4.29 -1.69
N ARG A 15 -4.49 -4.29 -2.40
CA ARG A 15 -5.46 -5.39 -2.40
C ARG A 15 -4.85 -6.68 -2.94
N LYS A 16 -4.08 -6.61 -4.03
CA LYS A 16 -3.36 -7.76 -4.58
C LYS A 16 -2.37 -8.40 -3.61
N LEU A 17 -1.69 -7.59 -2.79
CA LEU A 17 -0.67 -8.08 -1.86
C LEU A 17 -1.26 -8.60 -0.55
N MET A 18 -2.28 -7.94 -0.03
CA MET A 18 -2.80 -8.20 1.33
C MET A 18 -4.11 -8.98 1.32
N GLY A 19 -4.79 -9.05 0.18
CA GLY A 19 -6.18 -9.50 0.09
C GLY A 19 -7.18 -8.39 0.42
N ASP A 20 -8.38 -8.50 -0.12
CA ASP A 20 -9.43 -7.49 0.04
C ASP A 20 -9.87 -7.34 1.50
N GLU A 21 -10.08 -8.46 2.20
CA GLU A 21 -10.53 -8.47 3.59
C GLU A 21 -9.56 -7.74 4.51
N MET A 22 -8.26 -8.06 4.42
CA MET A 22 -7.24 -7.40 5.24
C MET A 22 -7.07 -5.92 4.86
N ALA A 23 -7.17 -5.58 3.57
CA ALA A 23 -7.05 -4.20 3.11
C ALA A 23 -8.19 -3.32 3.65
N ASP A 24 -9.40 -3.87 3.71
CA ASP A 24 -10.60 -3.22 4.26
C ASP A 24 -10.54 -3.14 5.78
N ASP A 25 -10.12 -4.20 6.47
CA ASP A 25 -9.94 -4.20 7.92
C ASP A 25 -8.98 -3.08 8.35
N ILE A 26 -7.79 -3.00 7.76
CA ILE A 26 -6.81 -1.94 8.08
C ILE A 26 -7.38 -0.54 7.78
N ALA A 27 -8.17 -0.39 6.72
CA ALA A 27 -8.79 0.89 6.40
C ALA A 27 -9.81 1.32 7.47
N ASN A 28 -10.48 0.36 8.11
CA ASN A 28 -11.51 0.60 9.12
C ASN A 28 -11.00 0.59 10.55
N THR A 29 -9.81 0.04 10.82
CA THR A 29 -9.27 -0.11 12.19
C THR A 29 -7.99 0.68 12.44
N VAL A 30 -7.08 0.76 11.46
CA VAL A 30 -5.77 1.43 11.65
C VAL A 30 -5.80 2.86 11.11
N TYR A 31 -6.61 3.12 10.08
CA TYR A 31 -6.71 4.43 9.41
C TYR A 31 -8.03 5.16 9.72
N ASP A 32 -8.67 4.83 10.84
CA ASP A 32 -9.97 5.39 11.26
C ASP A 32 -9.88 6.79 11.89
N ASP A 33 -8.70 7.20 12.37
CA ASP A 33 -8.40 8.55 12.84
C ASP A 33 -7.99 9.53 11.70
N PRO A 34 -8.33 10.83 11.74
CA PRO A 34 -7.97 11.80 10.70
C PRO A 34 -6.48 11.90 10.36
N ILE A 35 -5.58 11.78 11.33
CA ILE A 35 -4.12 11.80 11.09
C ILE A 35 -3.72 10.52 10.35
N MET A 36 -4.22 9.38 10.83
CA MET A 36 -3.91 8.08 10.24
C MET A 36 -4.52 7.92 8.84
N LYS A 37 -5.66 8.53 8.57
CA LYS A 37 -6.25 8.58 7.22
C LYS A 37 -5.33 9.30 6.23
N LYS A 38 -4.73 10.43 6.62
CA LYS A 38 -3.76 11.14 5.79
C LYS A 38 -2.50 10.29 5.55
N PHE A 39 -2.04 9.59 6.58
CA PHE A 39 -0.93 8.64 6.46
C PHE A 39 -1.28 7.48 5.52
N GLY A 40 -2.47 6.88 5.64
CA GLY A 40 -2.94 5.81 4.77
C GLY A 40 -3.07 6.26 3.31
N ASP A 41 -3.53 7.49 3.06
CA ASP A 41 -3.55 8.08 1.72
C ASP A 41 -2.14 8.24 1.14
N TYR A 42 -1.19 8.73 1.93
CA TYR A 42 0.21 8.82 1.53
C TYR A 42 0.85 7.45 1.27
N ALA A 43 0.63 6.47 2.15
CA ALA A 43 1.14 5.12 1.99
C ALA A 43 0.57 4.45 0.73
N ARG A 44 -0.73 4.61 0.46
CA ARG A 44 -1.37 4.11 -0.75
C ARG A 44 -0.68 4.65 -2.00
N GLU A 45 -0.41 5.94 -2.06
CA GLU A 45 0.23 6.57 -3.21
C GLU A 45 1.74 6.26 -3.30
N ALA A 46 2.51 6.60 -2.27
CA ALA A 46 3.96 6.56 -2.32
C ALA A 46 4.52 5.12 -2.23
N VAL A 47 3.95 4.29 -1.36
CA VAL A 47 4.46 2.92 -1.17
C VAL A 47 3.84 2.00 -2.20
N PHE A 48 2.52 1.86 -2.20
CA PHE A 48 1.87 0.88 -3.09
C PHE A 48 1.81 1.36 -4.54
N GLY A 49 1.49 2.64 -4.76
CA GLY A 49 1.32 3.23 -6.09
C GLY A 49 2.61 3.49 -6.85
N LEU A 50 3.66 3.96 -6.15
CA LEU A 50 4.95 4.29 -6.75
C LEU A 50 6.01 3.22 -6.51
N LEU A 51 6.29 2.81 -5.28
CA LEU A 51 7.42 1.92 -4.97
C LEU A 51 7.18 0.46 -5.44
N TRP A 52 6.00 -0.09 -5.15
CA TRP A 52 5.65 -1.48 -5.45
C TRP A 52 5.29 -1.74 -6.92
N THR A 53 4.98 -0.69 -7.70
CA THR A 53 4.73 -0.80 -9.14
C THR A 53 5.99 -0.72 -10.00
N ARG A 54 7.17 -0.43 -9.41
CA ARG A 54 8.43 -0.33 -10.15
C ARG A 54 8.77 -1.66 -10.86
N PRO A 55 9.27 -1.62 -12.12
CA PRO A 55 9.75 -2.81 -12.79
C PRO A 55 11.07 -3.31 -12.17
N GLY A 56 11.49 -4.51 -12.57
CA GLY A 56 12.82 -5.08 -12.25
C GLY A 56 12.85 -6.07 -11.09
N LEU A 57 11.85 -6.08 -10.21
CA LEU A 57 11.69 -7.09 -9.15
C LEU A 57 10.24 -7.55 -9.07
N ASP A 58 10.02 -8.86 -9.00
CA ASP A 58 8.69 -9.41 -8.73
C ASP A 58 8.24 -9.13 -7.28
N HIS A 59 6.94 -9.29 -7.04
CA HIS A 59 6.33 -8.99 -5.74
C HIS A 59 6.80 -9.93 -4.62
N LYS A 60 7.12 -11.19 -4.92
CA LYS A 60 7.60 -12.15 -3.90
C LYS A 60 8.97 -11.74 -3.40
N THR A 61 9.88 -11.36 -4.30
CA THR A 61 11.21 -10.88 -3.96
C THR A 61 11.15 -9.58 -3.16
N ARG A 62 10.27 -8.63 -3.54
CA ARG A 62 10.04 -7.40 -2.76
C ARG A 62 9.53 -7.68 -1.35
N ALA A 63 8.56 -8.59 -1.21
CA ALA A 63 8.03 -8.99 0.09
C ALA A 63 9.11 -9.63 0.97
N LEU A 64 9.93 -10.52 0.38
CA LEU A 64 11.06 -11.12 1.10
C LEU A 64 12.03 -10.06 1.63
N ILE A 65 12.36 -9.04 0.81
CA ILE A 65 13.23 -7.94 1.24
C ILE A 65 12.65 -7.22 2.46
N CYS A 66 11.35 -6.90 2.46
CA CYS A 66 10.70 -6.25 3.61
C CYS A 66 10.84 -7.11 4.88
N VAL A 67 10.60 -8.42 4.79
CA VAL A 67 10.67 -9.34 5.93
C VAL A 67 12.08 -9.47 6.49
N ILE A 68 13.11 -9.54 5.64
CA ILE A 68 14.50 -9.69 6.11
C ILE A 68 15.14 -8.36 6.56
N SER A 69 14.57 -7.22 6.15
CA SER A 69 15.06 -5.89 6.54
C SER A 69 14.51 -5.40 7.88
N ASP A 70 13.47 -6.05 8.40
CA ASP A 70 12.87 -5.75 9.69
C ASP A 70 13.77 -6.33 10.79
N THR A 71 14.54 -5.47 11.46
CA THR A 71 15.48 -5.84 12.55
C THR A 71 14.89 -5.58 13.93
#